data_AF-A0A2T2S7Z4-F1
#
_entry.id   AF-A0A2T2S7Z4-F1
#
_cell.length_a   1.000
_cell.length_b   1.000
_cell.length_c   1.000
_cell.angle_alpha   90.00
_cell.angle_beta   90.00
_cell.angle_gamma   90.00
#
_symmetry.space_group_name_H-M   'P 1'
#
loop_
_entity.id
_entity.type
_entity.pdbx_description
1 polymer ?
#
loop_
_entity_poly.entity_id
_entity_poly.type
_entity_poly.pdbx_seq_one_letter_code
_entity_poly.pdbx_strand_id
1 'polypeptide(L)'
;MPARRSSVRLGVAASRSPSITSATPNSSPDPSLSSFLDVDADHPFPIQNLPYGVFTPPNTTVPRVGVAIGDQVLDLAVLNDEGVFNASELRNARPFSQPTLNAFMGLGPAAWASVRETLQTLLRADTAALRDEESLRQQVLYPRADVSLQLPVDIGDYTDFYSSKQHATNVGTMFRGAENALKDNWVHLPVGYHGRASSVILSGQDVRRPCGQTRPDPDESPVYGPSQLLDFELETGFFVGGGNDLGAPIPIEEASDHIFGMVLVNDWSARDIQGWEYDPLGPFLG
;
A
#
# COMPACT_ATOMS: atom_id res chain seq x y z
N MET A 1 64.52 -15.64 7.50
CA MET A 1 64.15 -15.18 6.13
C MET A 1 63.13 -16.15 5.59
N PRO A 2 61.99 -15.75 4.99
CA PRO A 2 61.78 -14.55 4.18
C PRO A 2 60.56 -13.66 4.52
N ALA A 3 60.70 -12.39 4.09
CA ALA A 3 59.73 -11.43 3.54
C ALA A 3 58.31 -11.28 4.13
N ARG A 4 58.14 -10.21 4.93
CA ARG A 4 56.88 -9.47 5.10
C ARG A 4 56.51 -8.79 3.77
N ARG A 5 55.26 -8.94 3.32
CA ARG A 5 54.64 -8.05 2.32
C ARG A 5 53.66 -7.12 3.04
N SER A 6 54.02 -5.85 3.05
CA SER A 6 53.21 -4.70 3.44
C SER A 6 52.18 -4.40 2.37
N SER A 7 50.89 -4.51 2.68
CA SER A 7 49.81 -3.95 1.88
C SER A 7 49.50 -2.53 2.37
N VAL A 8 49.79 -1.55 1.52
CA VAL A 8 49.48 -0.13 1.68
C VAL A 8 47.96 0.05 1.58
N ARG A 9 47.32 0.56 2.64
CA ARG A 9 45.97 1.13 2.56
C ARG A 9 46.12 2.62 2.23
N LEU A 10 45.72 3.03 1.03
CA LEU A 10 45.45 4.44 0.75
C LEU A 10 44.09 4.80 1.37
N GLY A 11 44.13 5.65 2.39
CA GLY A 11 42.94 6.31 2.90
C GLY A 11 42.53 7.42 1.94
N VAL A 12 41.28 7.38 1.48
CA VAL A 12 40.61 8.53 0.87
C VAL A 12 39.87 9.24 1.99
N ALA A 13 40.29 10.47 2.27
CA ALA A 13 39.64 11.36 3.22
C ALA A 13 38.27 11.78 2.66
N ALA A 14 37.20 11.42 3.35
CA ALA A 14 35.87 11.95 3.08
C ALA A 14 35.78 13.38 3.64
N SER A 15 35.81 14.37 2.74
CA SER A 15 35.45 15.75 3.06
C SER A 15 33.96 15.81 3.37
N ARG A 16 33.60 16.18 4.60
CA ARG A 16 32.22 16.45 5.00
C ARG A 16 31.74 17.73 4.32
N SER A 17 30.86 17.59 3.34
CA SER A 17 30.03 18.69 2.85
C SER A 17 28.93 19.01 3.89
N PRO A 18 28.56 20.29 4.06
CA PRO A 18 27.60 20.70 5.08
C PRO A 18 26.20 20.19 4.76
N SER A 19 25.52 19.74 5.81
CA SER A 19 24.15 19.26 5.84
C SER A 19 23.18 20.21 5.14
N ILE A 20 22.58 19.75 4.04
CA ILE A 20 21.31 20.27 3.55
C ILE A 20 20.28 19.87 4.61
N THR A 21 19.70 20.86 5.28
CA THR A 21 18.58 20.67 6.20
C THR A 21 17.46 19.93 5.48
N SER A 22 17.24 18.67 5.87
CA SER A 22 16.13 17.85 5.43
C SER A 22 14.81 18.55 5.77
N ALA A 23 14.00 18.84 4.76
CA ALA A 23 12.59 19.14 4.97
C ALA A 23 11.97 17.94 5.69
N THR A 24 11.33 18.19 6.83
CA THR A 24 10.70 17.17 7.67
C THR A 24 9.65 16.40 6.85
N PRO A 25 9.75 15.06 6.69
CA PRO A 25 8.88 14.30 5.78
C PRO A 25 7.42 14.12 6.23
N ASN A 26 6.95 14.85 7.24
CA ASN A 26 5.64 14.60 7.86
C ASN A 26 5.05 15.85 8.54
N SER A 27 4.85 16.92 7.79
CA SER A 27 3.89 17.94 8.22
C SER A 27 2.48 17.43 7.93
N SER A 28 1.60 17.39 8.94
CA SER A 28 0.17 17.15 8.75
C SER A 28 -0.37 18.02 7.60
N PRO A 29 -1.23 17.49 6.72
CA PRO A 29 -1.75 18.27 5.60
C PRO A 29 -2.45 19.53 6.11
N ASP A 30 -2.16 20.67 5.48
CA ASP A 30 -2.73 21.96 5.87
C ASP A 30 -4.26 21.92 5.72
N PRO A 31 -5.02 22.00 6.83
CA PRO A 31 -6.47 21.91 6.80
C PRO A 31 -7.12 23.11 6.12
N SER A 32 -6.38 24.19 5.88
CA SER A 32 -6.90 25.40 5.22
C SER A 32 -6.91 25.33 3.68
N LEU A 33 -6.29 24.30 3.08
CA LEU A 33 -6.31 24.12 1.63
C LEU A 33 -7.73 23.90 1.12
N SER A 34 -8.10 24.63 0.07
CA SER A 34 -9.34 24.45 -0.69
C SER A 34 -9.02 24.18 -2.15
N SER A 35 -9.82 23.32 -2.79
CA SER A 35 -9.69 23.04 -4.22
C SER A 35 -10.53 24.01 -5.05
N PHE A 36 -10.15 24.23 -6.31
CA PHE A 36 -11.06 24.88 -7.28
C PHE A 36 -12.21 23.95 -7.71
N LEU A 37 -12.08 22.64 -7.49
CA LEU A 37 -13.16 21.68 -7.65
C LEU A 37 -14.12 21.79 -6.46
N ASP A 38 -15.41 21.67 -6.73
CA ASP A 38 -16.43 21.61 -5.70
C ASP A 38 -16.36 20.23 -5.01
N VAL A 39 -15.96 20.21 -3.75
CA VAL A 39 -15.78 18.99 -2.96
C VAL A 39 -16.45 19.19 -1.61
N ASP A 40 -17.42 18.33 -1.30
CA ASP A 40 -18.12 18.38 -0.02
C ASP A 40 -17.16 18.19 1.16
N ALA A 41 -17.46 18.85 2.28
CA ALA A 41 -16.59 18.87 3.45
C ALA A 41 -16.41 17.49 4.11
N ASP A 42 -17.37 16.58 3.95
CA ASP A 42 -17.36 15.21 4.45
C ASP A 42 -16.96 14.18 3.37
N HIS A 43 -16.64 14.64 2.15
CA HIS A 43 -16.20 13.78 1.08
C HIS A 43 -14.88 13.08 1.45
N PRO A 44 -14.70 11.77 1.19
CA PRO A 44 -13.48 11.03 1.58
C PRO A 44 -12.23 11.47 0.81
N PHE A 45 -12.39 12.17 -0.32
CA PHE A 45 -11.30 12.61 -1.19
C PHE A 45 -11.18 14.14 -1.27
N PRO A 46 -10.89 14.84 -0.16
CA PRO A 46 -10.59 16.27 -0.20
C PRO A 46 -9.16 16.51 -0.73
N ILE A 47 -8.78 17.77 -0.97
CA ILE A 47 -7.42 18.15 -1.41
C ILE A 47 -6.32 17.78 -0.39
N GLN A 48 -6.70 17.51 0.85
CA GLN A 48 -5.82 17.01 1.90
C GLN A 48 -5.53 15.50 1.78
N ASN A 49 -6.37 14.73 1.08
CA ASN A 49 -6.17 13.29 0.94
C ASN A 49 -5.32 12.96 -0.29
N LEU A 50 -5.84 13.21 -1.49
CA LEU A 50 -5.19 12.90 -2.78
C LEU A 50 -4.61 11.46 -2.86
N PRO A 51 -5.44 10.41 -2.69
CA PRO A 51 -4.97 9.04 -2.76
C PRO A 51 -4.67 8.65 -4.21
N TYR A 52 -3.63 7.84 -4.40
CA TYR A 52 -3.25 7.30 -5.70
C TYR A 52 -4.01 6.00 -6.00
N GLY A 53 -4.37 5.81 -7.25
CA GLY A 53 -4.96 4.57 -7.75
C GLY A 53 -4.62 4.34 -9.21
N VAL A 54 -4.99 3.17 -9.71
CA VAL A 54 -4.93 2.84 -11.13
C VAL A 54 -6.34 2.81 -11.68
N PHE A 55 -6.54 3.45 -12.81
CA PHE A 55 -7.83 3.46 -13.49
C PHE A 55 -7.65 3.28 -14.99
N THR A 56 -8.70 2.80 -15.64
CA THR A 56 -8.83 2.85 -17.10
C THR A 56 -9.87 3.92 -17.43
N PRO A 57 -9.49 5.00 -18.13
CA PRO A 57 -10.44 6.03 -18.55
C PRO A 57 -11.46 5.52 -19.58
N PRO A 58 -12.55 6.27 -19.81
CA PRO A 58 -13.50 5.97 -20.88
C PRO A 58 -12.81 5.88 -22.24
N ASN A 59 -13.32 5.00 -23.11
CA ASN A 59 -12.87 4.86 -24.50
C ASN A 59 -11.41 4.41 -24.70
N THR A 60 -10.77 3.88 -23.66
CA THR A 60 -9.46 3.22 -23.76
C THR A 60 -9.45 1.90 -23.01
N THR A 61 -8.46 1.06 -23.28
CA THR A 61 -8.18 -0.18 -22.54
C THR A 61 -6.84 -0.12 -21.80
N VAL A 62 -6.18 1.04 -21.82
CA VAL A 62 -4.85 1.22 -21.23
C VAL A 62 -5.00 1.81 -19.83
N PRO A 63 -4.71 1.03 -18.77
CA PRO A 63 -4.73 1.54 -17.40
C PRO A 63 -3.56 2.49 -17.15
N ARG A 64 -3.77 3.43 -16.23
CA ARG A 64 -2.77 4.43 -15.81
C ARG A 64 -3.03 4.95 -14.41
N VAL A 65 -2.06 5.65 -13.88
CA VAL A 65 -2.10 6.19 -12.52
C VAL A 65 -2.94 7.48 -12.47
N GLY A 66 -3.82 7.55 -11.49
CA GLY A 66 -4.62 8.74 -11.19
C GLY A 66 -4.69 9.05 -9.71
N VAL A 67 -5.24 10.23 -9.39
CA VAL A 67 -5.49 10.70 -8.04
C VAL A 67 -6.95 11.05 -7.88
N ALA A 68 -7.59 10.59 -6.79
CA ALA A 68 -8.97 10.96 -6.50
C ALA A 68 -9.06 12.35 -5.85
N ILE A 69 -10.03 13.16 -6.29
CA ILE A 69 -10.37 14.47 -5.72
C ILE A 69 -11.86 14.74 -5.95
N GLY A 70 -12.65 14.80 -4.87
CA GLY A 70 -14.11 14.77 -4.98
C GLY A 70 -14.59 13.55 -5.77
N ASP A 71 -15.59 13.75 -6.61
CA ASP A 71 -16.08 12.76 -7.57
C ASP A 71 -15.28 12.72 -8.89
N GLN A 72 -14.04 13.21 -8.87
CA GLN A 72 -13.16 13.21 -10.04
C GLN A 72 -11.92 12.34 -9.81
N VAL A 73 -11.36 11.87 -10.92
CA VAL A 73 -10.04 11.25 -11.00
C VAL A 73 -9.16 12.12 -11.89
N LEU A 74 -8.03 12.56 -11.34
CA LEU A 74 -7.01 13.33 -12.03
C LEU A 74 -5.97 12.39 -12.66
N ASP A 75 -5.81 12.45 -13.97
CA ASP A 75 -4.91 11.62 -14.78
C ASP A 75 -3.46 12.12 -14.72
N LEU A 76 -2.61 11.38 -14.01
CA LEU A 76 -1.22 11.80 -13.82
C LEU A 76 -0.35 11.53 -15.05
N ALA A 77 -0.75 10.60 -15.93
CA ALA A 77 0.02 10.29 -17.12
C ALA A 77 0.00 11.47 -18.10
N VAL A 78 -1.19 12.04 -18.33
CA VAL A 78 -1.36 13.21 -19.21
C VAL A 78 -0.64 14.43 -18.64
N LEU A 79 -0.78 14.71 -17.33
CA LEU A 79 -0.03 15.80 -16.70
C LEU A 79 1.49 15.64 -16.85
N ASN A 80 2.00 14.42 -16.76
CA ASN A 80 3.43 14.15 -16.94
C ASN A 80 3.89 14.37 -18.38
N ASP A 81 3.09 13.97 -19.37
CA ASP A 81 3.37 14.22 -20.79
C ASP A 81 3.34 15.73 -21.13
N GLU A 82 2.49 16.51 -20.45
CA GLU A 82 2.44 17.98 -20.53
C GLU A 82 3.57 18.68 -19.74
N GLY A 83 4.48 17.91 -19.11
CA GLY A 83 5.67 18.44 -18.44
C GLY A 83 5.38 19.12 -17.09
N VAL A 84 4.23 18.83 -16.48
CA VAL A 84 3.84 19.39 -15.18
C VAL A 84 4.79 18.98 -14.06
N PHE A 85 5.31 17.75 -14.10
CA PHE A 85 6.24 17.25 -13.10
C PHE A 85 7.69 17.53 -13.49
N ASN A 86 8.38 18.30 -12.66
CA ASN A 86 9.73 18.77 -12.93
C ASN A 86 10.86 17.87 -12.39
N ALA A 87 10.62 16.58 -12.17
CA ALA A 87 11.65 15.61 -11.79
C ALA A 87 12.09 14.75 -12.97
N SER A 88 13.40 14.55 -13.14
CA SER A 88 13.97 13.82 -14.28
C SER A 88 13.57 12.33 -14.28
N GLU A 89 13.40 11.78 -13.07
CA GLU A 89 13.02 10.43 -12.76
C GLU A 89 11.60 10.13 -13.25
N LEU A 90 10.67 11.09 -13.10
CA LEU A 90 9.29 10.99 -13.57
C LEU A 90 9.18 11.07 -15.09
N ARG A 91 10.01 11.88 -15.74
CA ARG A 91 10.03 12.02 -17.21
C ARG A 91 10.61 10.78 -17.90
N ASN A 92 11.71 10.24 -17.37
CA ASN A 92 12.41 9.13 -17.99
C ASN A 92 11.70 7.79 -17.76
N ALA A 93 11.24 7.53 -16.53
CA ALA A 93 10.59 6.25 -16.20
C ALA A 93 9.10 6.21 -16.56
N ARG A 94 8.47 7.37 -16.80
CA ARG A 94 7.02 7.51 -17.07
C ARG A 94 6.16 6.62 -16.14
N PRO A 95 6.34 6.71 -14.81
CA PRO A 95 5.72 5.77 -13.88
C PRO A 95 4.20 5.88 -13.88
N PHE A 96 3.64 7.04 -14.26
CA PHE A 96 2.20 7.25 -14.30
C PHE A 96 1.50 6.62 -15.51
N SER A 97 2.23 6.30 -16.57
CA SER A 97 1.71 5.58 -17.74
C SER A 97 1.75 4.06 -17.57
N GLN A 98 2.16 3.57 -16.40
CA GLN A 98 2.24 2.14 -16.09
C GLN A 98 0.87 1.59 -15.65
N PRO A 99 0.63 0.28 -15.83
CA PRO A 99 -0.61 -0.37 -15.38
C PRO A 99 -0.69 -0.54 -13.85
N THR A 100 0.36 -0.19 -13.11
CA THR A 100 0.44 -0.31 -11.65
C THR A 100 1.28 0.81 -11.03
N LEU A 101 1.10 1.05 -9.73
CA LEU A 101 1.85 2.05 -8.97
C LEU A 101 3.31 1.65 -8.67
N ASN A 102 3.71 0.38 -8.90
CA ASN A 102 5.02 -0.15 -8.48
C ASN A 102 6.20 0.73 -8.92
N ALA A 103 6.17 1.24 -10.16
CA ALA A 103 7.24 2.10 -10.68
C ALA A 103 7.31 3.45 -9.96
N PHE A 104 6.17 4.03 -9.59
CA PHE A 104 6.12 5.28 -8.82
C PHE A 104 6.51 5.05 -7.36
N MET A 105 6.01 3.97 -6.76
CA MET A 105 6.35 3.54 -5.41
C MET A 105 7.87 3.34 -5.26
N GLY A 106 8.54 2.75 -6.25
CA GLY A 106 9.98 2.55 -6.22
C GLY A 106 10.84 3.83 -6.24
N LEU A 107 10.27 5.01 -6.54
CA LEU A 107 11.03 6.28 -6.58
C LEU A 107 11.33 6.88 -5.20
N GLY A 108 10.67 6.39 -4.14
CA GLY A 108 10.92 6.81 -2.77
C GLY A 108 10.29 8.14 -2.34
N PRO A 109 10.40 8.48 -1.04
CA PRO A 109 9.61 9.52 -0.38
C PRO A 109 9.82 10.93 -0.94
N ALA A 110 11.03 11.24 -1.44
CA ALA A 110 11.30 12.54 -2.06
C ALA A 110 10.46 12.76 -3.33
N ALA A 111 10.30 11.72 -4.16
CA ALA A 111 9.47 11.79 -5.36
C ALA A 111 7.98 11.85 -4.99
N TRP A 112 7.54 11.07 -4.00
CA TRP A 112 6.15 11.08 -3.55
C TRP A 112 5.75 12.45 -3.00
N ALA A 113 6.61 13.07 -2.18
CA ALA A 113 6.40 14.41 -1.63
C ALA A 113 6.35 15.47 -2.73
N SER A 114 7.29 15.44 -3.68
CA SER A 114 7.34 16.40 -4.80
C SER A 114 6.10 16.33 -5.69
N VAL A 115 5.63 15.12 -6.01
CA VAL A 115 4.38 14.92 -6.77
C VAL A 115 3.20 15.45 -5.98
N ARG A 116 3.08 15.10 -4.70
CA ARG A 116 1.99 15.56 -3.85
C ARG A 116 1.93 17.08 -3.73
N GLU A 117 3.06 17.75 -3.51
CA GLU A 117 3.15 19.22 -3.45
C GLU A 117 2.70 19.86 -4.77
N THR A 118 3.16 19.29 -5.90
CA THR A 118 2.75 19.76 -7.24
C THR A 118 1.24 19.63 -7.43
N LEU A 119 0.65 18.49 -7.05
CA LEU A 119 -0.78 18.25 -7.16
C LEU A 119 -1.60 19.17 -6.25
N GLN A 120 -1.16 19.40 -5.01
CA GLN A 120 -1.81 20.34 -4.11
C GLN A 120 -1.79 21.76 -4.69
N THR A 121 -0.65 22.22 -5.22
CA THR A 121 -0.59 23.52 -5.90
C THR A 121 -1.53 23.59 -7.09
N LEU A 122 -1.52 22.60 -7.98
CA LEU A 122 -2.38 22.61 -9.17
C LEU A 122 -3.87 22.61 -8.84
N LEU A 123 -4.28 21.87 -7.81
CA LEU A 123 -5.68 21.68 -7.44
C LEU A 123 -6.23 22.81 -6.56
N ARG A 124 -5.40 23.72 -6.05
CA ARG A 124 -5.81 24.81 -5.17
C ARG A 124 -6.77 25.80 -5.84
N ALA A 125 -7.73 26.31 -5.07
CA ALA A 125 -8.71 27.29 -5.51
C ALA A 125 -8.10 28.57 -6.12
N ASP A 126 -6.95 29.00 -5.59
CA ASP A 126 -6.25 30.22 -5.97
C ASP A 126 -5.20 30.02 -7.08
N THR A 127 -5.03 28.81 -7.61
CA THR A 127 -4.02 28.51 -8.64
C THR A 127 -4.67 28.37 -10.02
N ALA A 128 -4.30 29.27 -10.93
CA ALA A 128 -4.87 29.34 -12.29
C ALA A 128 -4.42 28.20 -13.22
N ALA A 129 -3.22 27.63 -12.98
CA ALA A 129 -2.49 26.80 -13.96
C ALA A 129 -3.29 25.59 -14.49
N LEU A 130 -4.11 24.94 -13.66
CA LEU A 130 -5.07 23.93 -14.11
C LEU A 130 -6.49 24.48 -14.12
N ARG A 131 -6.88 25.30 -13.12
CA ARG A 131 -8.22 25.85 -12.97
C ARG A 131 -8.75 26.56 -14.22
N ASP A 132 -7.90 27.36 -14.87
CA ASP A 132 -8.29 28.23 -15.97
C ASP A 132 -7.96 27.63 -17.35
N GLU A 133 -7.24 26.50 -17.38
CA GLU A 133 -6.86 25.77 -18.60
C GLU A 133 -7.92 24.72 -18.98
N GLU A 134 -9.08 25.19 -19.47
CA GLU A 134 -10.24 24.38 -19.88
C GLU A 134 -9.86 23.13 -20.70
N SER A 135 -9.02 23.30 -21.72
CA SER A 135 -8.59 22.23 -22.62
C SER A 135 -7.82 21.13 -21.90
N LEU A 136 -6.97 21.50 -20.94
CA LEU A 136 -6.21 20.53 -20.15
C LEU A 136 -7.14 19.82 -19.16
N ARG A 137 -8.01 20.57 -18.45
CA ARG A 137 -8.97 20.00 -17.50
C ARG A 137 -9.82 18.89 -18.12
N GLN A 138 -10.34 19.12 -19.33
CA GLN A 138 -11.15 18.12 -20.05
C GLN A 138 -10.38 16.84 -20.43
N GLN A 139 -9.04 16.89 -20.46
CA GLN A 139 -8.19 15.74 -20.76
C GLN A 139 -7.74 14.98 -19.51
N VAL A 140 -7.62 15.69 -18.38
CA VAL A 140 -7.03 15.14 -17.14
C VAL A 140 -8.05 14.85 -16.05
N LEU A 141 -9.26 15.41 -16.08
CA LEU A 141 -10.30 15.16 -15.09
C LEU A 141 -11.38 14.25 -15.69
N TYR A 142 -11.57 13.10 -15.05
CA TYR A 142 -12.62 12.15 -15.39
C TYR A 142 -13.60 12.03 -14.22
N PRO A 143 -14.92 12.03 -14.46
CA PRO A 143 -15.87 11.63 -13.45
C PRO A 143 -15.55 10.23 -12.94
N ARG A 144 -15.47 10.05 -11.62
CA ARG A 144 -15.12 8.78 -10.99
C ARG A 144 -16.09 7.65 -11.35
N ALA A 145 -17.34 7.99 -11.63
CA ALA A 145 -18.36 7.05 -12.08
C ALA A 145 -18.11 6.49 -13.49
N ASP A 146 -17.30 7.17 -14.30
CA ASP A 146 -17.07 6.83 -15.70
C ASP A 146 -15.77 6.03 -15.91
N VAL A 147 -14.94 5.88 -14.87
CA VAL A 147 -13.67 5.15 -14.96
C VAL A 147 -13.77 3.75 -14.38
N SER A 148 -12.94 2.83 -14.87
CA SER A 148 -12.80 1.50 -14.28
C SER A 148 -11.55 1.44 -13.40
N LEU A 149 -11.72 1.34 -12.09
CA LEU A 149 -10.61 1.11 -11.15
C LEU A 149 -9.97 -0.26 -11.39
N GLN A 150 -8.65 -0.33 -11.15
CA GLN A 150 -7.85 -1.54 -11.25
C GLN A 150 -7.14 -1.81 -9.92
N LEU A 151 -6.60 -3.02 -9.74
CA LEU A 151 -5.73 -3.29 -8.61
C LEU A 151 -4.53 -2.32 -8.68
N PRO A 152 -4.22 -1.57 -7.61
CA PRO A 152 -3.27 -0.46 -7.70
C PRO A 152 -1.82 -0.91 -7.82
N VAL A 153 -1.50 -2.15 -7.42
CA VAL A 153 -0.14 -2.67 -7.29
C VAL A 153 -0.10 -4.10 -7.83
N ASP A 154 0.96 -4.45 -8.54
CA ASP A 154 1.33 -5.85 -8.77
C ASP A 154 2.02 -6.38 -7.51
N ILE A 155 1.32 -7.24 -6.76
CA ILE A 155 1.73 -7.66 -5.42
C ILE A 155 2.69 -8.85 -5.55
N GLY A 156 3.98 -8.61 -5.28
CA GLY A 156 4.99 -9.67 -5.23
C GLY A 156 4.74 -10.61 -4.06
N ASP A 157 4.71 -10.06 -2.84
CA ASP A 157 4.45 -10.79 -1.60
C ASP A 157 3.39 -10.06 -0.76
N TYR A 158 2.55 -10.84 -0.08
CA TYR A 158 1.59 -10.37 0.90
C TYR A 158 1.93 -11.00 2.25
N THR A 159 2.04 -10.20 3.30
CA THR A 159 2.31 -10.66 4.66
C THR A 159 1.21 -10.13 5.56
N ASP A 160 0.61 -11.02 6.33
CA ASP A 160 -0.41 -10.67 7.32
C ASP A 160 0.18 -10.76 8.73
N PHE A 161 -0.13 -9.75 9.56
CA PHE A 161 0.40 -9.58 10.90
C PHE A 161 -0.69 -9.70 11.95
N TYR A 162 -0.34 -10.32 13.08
CA TYR A 162 -1.27 -10.62 14.16
C TYR A 162 -1.20 -9.59 15.30
N SER A 163 -1.23 -8.29 14.96
CA SER A 163 -0.77 -7.22 15.86
C SER A 163 -1.84 -6.63 16.80
N SER A 164 -3.11 -7.05 16.70
CA SER A 164 -4.17 -6.60 17.59
C SER A 164 -4.23 -7.45 18.87
N LYS A 165 -3.85 -6.87 20.02
CA LYS A 165 -3.85 -7.58 21.31
C LYS A 165 -5.22 -8.13 21.67
N GLN A 166 -6.27 -7.35 21.43
CA GLN A 166 -7.62 -7.76 21.79
C GLN A 166 -8.09 -8.91 20.89
N HIS A 167 -7.83 -8.82 19.59
CA HIS A 167 -8.09 -9.92 18.66
C HIS A 167 -7.34 -11.19 19.08
N ALA A 168 -6.04 -11.10 19.32
CA ALA A 168 -5.19 -12.21 19.75
C ALA A 168 -5.66 -12.85 21.06
N THR A 169 -6.09 -12.03 22.02
CA THR A 169 -6.63 -12.49 23.29
C THR A 169 -7.98 -13.20 23.11
N ASN A 170 -8.87 -12.65 22.29
CA ASN A 170 -10.20 -13.24 22.05
C ASN A 170 -10.08 -14.61 21.37
N VAL A 171 -9.33 -14.68 20.26
CA VAL A 171 -9.07 -15.94 19.54
C VAL A 171 -8.37 -16.94 20.46
N GLY A 172 -7.32 -16.50 21.15
CA GLY A 172 -6.61 -17.36 22.10
C GLY A 172 -7.50 -17.91 23.20
N THR A 173 -8.43 -17.10 23.72
CA THR A 173 -9.41 -17.53 24.74
C THR A 173 -10.33 -18.61 24.20
N MET A 174 -10.80 -18.49 22.95
CA MET A 174 -11.68 -19.49 22.33
C MET A 174 -10.97 -20.84 22.12
N PHE A 175 -9.69 -20.84 21.73
CA PHE A 175 -8.95 -22.06 21.43
C PHE A 175 -8.22 -22.70 22.62
N ARG A 176 -7.77 -21.90 23.59
CA ARG A 176 -6.86 -22.34 24.67
C ARG A 176 -7.34 -21.95 26.08
N GLY A 177 -8.47 -21.26 26.20
CA GLY A 177 -8.97 -20.71 27.45
C GLY A 177 -8.31 -19.38 27.83
N ALA A 178 -8.98 -18.61 28.71
CA ALA A 178 -8.60 -17.24 29.04
C ALA A 178 -7.21 -17.11 29.68
N GLU A 179 -6.80 -18.09 30.50
CA GLU A 179 -5.51 -18.08 31.18
C GLU A 179 -4.31 -18.24 30.22
N ASN A 180 -4.52 -18.87 29.07
CA ASN A 180 -3.49 -19.18 28.07
C ASN A 180 -3.76 -18.51 26.71
N ALA A 181 -4.47 -17.37 26.75
CA ALA A 181 -4.95 -16.69 25.54
C ALA A 181 -3.79 -16.23 24.64
N LEU A 182 -2.85 -15.45 25.19
CA LEU A 182 -1.67 -15.01 24.45
C LEU A 182 -0.52 -16.00 24.63
N LYS A 183 0.11 -16.40 23.52
CA LYS A 183 1.39 -17.11 23.57
C LYS A 183 2.51 -16.13 23.96
N ASP A 184 3.53 -16.65 24.63
CA ASP A 184 4.67 -15.87 25.15
C ASP A 184 5.33 -14.99 24.08
N ASN A 185 5.56 -15.55 22.88
CA ASN A 185 6.18 -14.83 21.78
C ASN A 185 5.40 -13.58 21.30
N TRP A 186 4.08 -13.52 21.51
CA TRP A 186 3.23 -12.46 20.97
C TRP A 186 3.60 -11.07 21.50
N VAL A 187 4.04 -10.97 22.76
CA VAL A 187 4.45 -9.68 23.36
C VAL A 187 5.91 -9.33 23.07
N HIS A 188 6.65 -10.22 22.41
CA HIS A 188 8.09 -10.07 22.16
C HIS A 188 8.43 -9.82 20.69
N LEU A 189 7.54 -10.17 19.76
CA LEU A 189 7.69 -9.87 18.34
C LEU A 189 6.31 -9.73 17.66
N PRO A 190 6.19 -8.93 16.59
CA PRO A 190 4.96 -8.87 15.80
C PRO A 190 4.83 -10.16 14.97
N VAL A 191 4.08 -11.12 15.51
CA VAL A 191 3.86 -12.41 14.84
C VAL A 191 3.15 -12.15 13.51
N GLY A 192 3.58 -12.82 12.45
CA GLY A 192 2.98 -12.73 11.13
C GLY A 192 3.32 -13.95 10.28
N TYR A 193 2.67 -14.07 9.13
CA TYR A 193 2.84 -15.18 8.19
C TYR A 193 2.68 -14.70 6.75
N HIS A 194 3.16 -15.50 5.79
CA HIS A 194 3.00 -15.20 4.38
C HIS A 194 1.57 -15.49 3.94
N GLY A 195 0.85 -14.45 3.53
CA GLY A 195 -0.45 -14.57 2.89
C GLY A 195 -0.32 -14.92 1.41
N ARG A 196 -1.45 -15.02 0.72
CA ARG A 196 -1.49 -15.39 -0.70
C ARG A 196 -1.72 -14.18 -1.61
N ALA A 197 -0.65 -13.67 -2.23
CA ALA A 197 -0.72 -12.52 -3.14
C ALA A 197 -1.68 -12.72 -4.32
N SER A 198 -1.74 -13.94 -4.90
CA SER A 198 -2.55 -14.21 -6.09
C SER A 198 -4.07 -14.12 -5.89
N SER A 199 -4.54 -14.10 -4.64
CA SER A 199 -5.96 -14.02 -4.29
C SER A 199 -6.35 -12.67 -3.71
N VAL A 200 -5.45 -11.69 -3.71
CA VAL A 200 -5.79 -10.31 -3.39
C VAL A 200 -6.56 -9.71 -4.56
N ILE A 201 -7.79 -9.28 -4.29
CA ILE A 201 -8.72 -8.76 -5.30
C ILE A 201 -9.19 -7.36 -4.93
N LEU A 202 -9.63 -6.62 -5.95
CA LEU A 202 -10.16 -5.27 -5.76
C LEU A 202 -11.53 -5.29 -5.07
N SER A 203 -11.81 -4.25 -4.30
CA SER A 203 -13.14 -4.02 -3.72
C SER A 203 -14.26 -4.11 -4.78
N GLY A 204 -15.38 -4.71 -4.39
CA GLY A 204 -16.55 -4.92 -5.26
C GLY A 204 -16.53 -6.22 -6.06
N GLN A 205 -15.44 -6.99 -6.03
CA GLN A 205 -15.42 -8.35 -6.60
C GLN A 205 -16.09 -9.36 -5.66
N ASP A 206 -16.86 -10.30 -6.25
CA ASP A 206 -17.55 -11.34 -5.50
C ASP A 206 -16.57 -12.39 -4.96
N VAL A 207 -16.68 -12.70 -3.66
CA VAL A 207 -15.95 -13.80 -3.02
C VAL A 207 -16.86 -15.02 -2.91
N ARG A 208 -16.44 -16.13 -3.51
CA ARG A 208 -17.15 -17.41 -3.43
C ARG A 208 -16.81 -18.11 -2.13
N ARG A 209 -17.84 -18.51 -1.37
CA ARG A 209 -17.68 -19.39 -0.19
C ARG A 209 -16.82 -20.61 -0.55
N PRO A 210 -15.70 -20.87 0.15
CA PRO A 210 -14.81 -21.95 -0.18
C PRO A 210 -15.42 -23.30 0.21
N CYS A 211 -14.98 -24.35 -0.50
CA CYS A 211 -15.14 -25.73 -0.07
C CYS A 211 -13.78 -26.27 0.36
N GLY A 212 -13.74 -27.02 1.44
CA GLY A 212 -12.50 -27.55 2.00
C GLY A 212 -12.74 -28.72 2.93
N GLN A 213 -11.66 -29.23 3.51
CA GLN A 213 -11.74 -30.21 4.58
C GLN A 213 -12.01 -29.51 5.90
N THR A 214 -12.95 -30.04 6.67
CA THR A 214 -13.24 -29.59 8.03
C THR A 214 -13.36 -30.81 8.95
N ARG A 215 -13.25 -30.59 10.26
CA ARG A 215 -13.41 -31.65 11.27
C ARG A 215 -14.39 -31.23 12.36
N PRO A 216 -15.71 -31.31 12.10
CA PRO A 216 -16.73 -30.90 13.06
C PRO A 216 -16.77 -31.78 14.32
N ASP A 217 -16.53 -33.09 14.15
CA ASP A 217 -16.44 -34.06 15.23
C ASP A 217 -14.96 -34.49 15.42
N PRO A 218 -14.36 -34.29 16.62
CA PRO A 218 -12.99 -34.66 16.89
C PRO A 218 -12.74 -36.18 16.92
N ASP A 219 -13.79 -37.00 17.06
CA ASP A 219 -13.71 -38.46 17.11
C ASP A 219 -13.95 -39.11 15.73
N GLU A 220 -14.43 -38.34 14.74
CA GLU A 220 -14.63 -38.81 13.37
C GLU A 220 -13.52 -38.36 12.41
N SER A 221 -13.59 -38.89 11.17
CA SER A 221 -12.73 -38.48 10.07
C SER A 221 -13.16 -37.12 9.50
N PRO A 222 -12.23 -36.30 8.98
CA PRO A 222 -12.57 -35.04 8.33
C PRO A 222 -13.53 -35.23 7.16
N VAL A 223 -14.38 -34.24 6.94
CA VAL A 223 -15.36 -34.22 5.84
C VAL A 223 -15.01 -33.13 4.83
N TYR A 224 -15.42 -33.29 3.58
CA TYR A 224 -15.27 -32.27 2.54
C TYR A 224 -16.63 -31.62 2.24
N GLY A 225 -16.66 -30.29 2.20
CA GLY A 225 -17.87 -29.55 1.88
C GLY A 225 -17.67 -28.04 1.93
N PRO A 226 -18.74 -27.25 1.72
CA PRO A 226 -18.68 -25.80 1.87
C PRO A 226 -18.40 -25.42 3.33
N SER A 227 -17.57 -24.40 3.53
CA SER A 227 -17.34 -23.82 4.87
C SER A 227 -18.66 -23.38 5.50
N GLN A 228 -18.85 -23.70 6.77
CA GLN A 228 -19.97 -23.30 7.61
C GLN A 228 -19.66 -22.03 8.43
N LEU A 229 -18.38 -21.67 8.56
CA LEU A 229 -17.89 -20.55 9.36
C LEU A 229 -17.07 -19.58 8.51
N LEU A 230 -17.71 -18.97 7.51
CA LEU A 230 -17.11 -17.89 6.71
C LEU A 230 -17.20 -16.59 7.49
N ASP A 231 -16.10 -15.87 7.55
CA ASP A 231 -15.90 -14.69 8.39
C ASP A 231 -15.13 -13.60 7.63
N PHE A 232 -15.13 -12.39 8.18
CA PHE A 232 -14.33 -11.27 7.70
C PHE A 232 -13.30 -10.86 8.76
N GLU A 233 -12.14 -10.38 8.34
CA GLU A 233 -11.17 -9.72 9.20
C GLU A 233 -11.02 -8.27 8.77
N LEU A 234 -11.36 -7.34 9.67
CA LEU A 234 -11.19 -5.91 9.40
C LEU A 234 -9.72 -5.52 9.62
N GLU A 235 -9.06 -5.12 8.54
CA GLU A 235 -7.64 -4.81 8.55
C GLU A 235 -7.29 -3.53 7.80
N THR A 236 -6.06 -3.08 8.02
CA THR A 236 -5.38 -2.13 7.15
C THR A 236 -4.11 -2.75 6.60
N GLY A 237 -3.90 -2.63 5.30
CA GLY A 237 -2.64 -2.98 4.66
C GLY A 237 -1.83 -1.72 4.37
N PHE A 238 -0.51 -1.86 4.33
CA PHE A 238 0.36 -0.81 3.80
C PHE A 238 1.20 -1.34 2.64
N PHE A 239 1.44 -0.48 1.66
CA PHE A 239 2.30 -0.81 0.53
C PHE A 239 3.74 -0.40 0.82
N VAL A 240 4.67 -1.31 0.56
CA VAL A 240 6.11 -1.00 0.60
C VAL A 240 6.48 -0.22 -0.65
N GLY A 241 7.12 0.93 -0.46
CA GLY A 241 7.64 1.78 -1.52
C GLY A 241 8.99 1.28 -2.03
N GLY A 242 10.08 1.78 -1.44
CA GLY A 242 11.41 1.24 -1.64
C GLY A 242 11.57 -0.09 -0.89
N GLY A 243 12.15 -1.10 -1.54
CA GLY A 243 12.53 -2.35 -0.87
C GLY A 243 13.86 -2.22 -0.13
N ASN A 244 14.45 -3.36 0.21
CA ASN A 244 15.80 -3.50 0.75
C ASN A 244 16.51 -4.68 0.09
N ASP A 245 17.84 -4.63 0.03
CA ASP A 245 18.64 -5.74 -0.52
C ASP A 245 18.54 -6.99 0.38
N LEU A 246 18.62 -8.17 -0.23
CA LEU A 246 18.62 -9.43 0.52
C LEU A 246 19.80 -9.46 1.50
N GLY A 247 19.48 -9.66 2.78
CA GLY A 247 20.46 -9.67 3.87
C GLY A 247 20.82 -8.30 4.44
N ALA A 248 20.21 -7.21 3.95
CA ALA A 248 20.33 -5.88 4.49
C ALA A 248 19.02 -5.49 5.22
N PRO A 249 18.96 -5.55 6.56
CA PRO A 249 17.75 -5.19 7.31
C PRO A 249 17.47 -3.68 7.25
N ILE A 250 16.19 -3.30 7.33
CA ILE A 250 15.76 -1.90 7.47
C ILE A 250 15.79 -1.53 8.96
N PRO A 251 16.56 -0.51 9.39
CA PRO A 251 16.48 0.02 10.75
C PRO A 251 15.09 0.57 11.06
N ILE A 252 14.65 0.46 12.32
CA ILE A 252 13.30 0.91 12.71
C ILE A 252 13.10 2.42 12.49
N GLU A 253 14.18 3.19 12.57
CA GLU A 253 14.19 4.64 12.35
C GLU A 253 13.96 5.00 10.88
N GLU A 254 14.23 4.08 9.94
CA GLU A 254 14.07 4.26 8.50
C GLU A 254 12.78 3.61 7.98
N ALA A 255 12.14 2.73 8.76
CA ALA A 255 10.99 1.94 8.33
C ALA A 255 9.84 2.77 7.74
N SER A 256 9.56 3.97 8.27
CA SER A 256 8.51 4.84 7.74
C SER A 256 8.77 5.34 6.32
N ASP A 257 10.04 5.49 5.94
CA ASP A 257 10.43 5.96 4.61
C ASP A 257 10.19 4.90 3.53
N HIS A 258 9.98 3.65 3.95
CA HIS A 258 9.62 2.52 3.10
C HIS A 258 8.11 2.29 3.00
N ILE A 259 7.27 3.05 3.71
CA ILE A 259 5.80 2.91 3.66
C ILE A 259 5.24 3.95 2.70
N PHE A 260 4.73 3.50 1.55
CA PHE A 260 4.17 4.39 0.52
C PHE A 260 2.79 4.94 0.90
N GLY A 261 1.92 4.08 1.43
CA GLY A 261 0.54 4.41 1.72
C GLY A 261 -0.23 3.20 2.25
N MET A 262 -1.49 3.41 2.60
CA MET A 262 -2.34 2.42 3.25
C MET A 262 -3.65 2.17 2.49
N VAL A 263 -4.21 0.99 2.69
CA VAL A 263 -5.52 0.57 2.18
C VAL A 263 -6.31 -0.15 3.26
N LEU A 264 -7.63 -0.23 3.08
CA LEU A 264 -8.45 -1.17 3.82
C LEU A 264 -8.26 -2.58 3.25
N VAL A 265 -8.21 -3.56 4.13
CA VAL A 265 -8.12 -4.98 3.78
C VAL A 265 -9.25 -5.72 4.49
N ASN A 266 -9.86 -6.65 3.77
CA ASN A 266 -10.71 -7.67 4.36
C ASN A 266 -10.06 -9.02 4.07
N ASP A 267 -9.42 -9.60 5.07
CA ASP A 267 -8.92 -10.96 4.97
C ASP A 267 -10.07 -11.94 5.22
N TRP A 268 -10.59 -12.52 4.15
CA TRP A 268 -11.72 -13.44 4.23
C TRP A 268 -11.26 -14.78 4.75
N SER A 269 -11.88 -15.26 5.82
CA SER A 269 -11.45 -16.51 6.46
C SER A 269 -12.59 -17.53 6.55
N ALA A 270 -12.26 -18.80 6.34
CA ALA A 270 -13.11 -19.95 6.60
C ALA A 270 -12.62 -20.68 7.86
N ARG A 271 -13.15 -20.27 9.02
CA ARG A 271 -12.66 -20.65 10.36
C ARG A 271 -12.68 -22.16 10.63
N ASP A 272 -13.63 -22.87 10.03
CA ASP A 272 -13.76 -24.32 10.16
C ASP A 272 -12.73 -25.10 9.34
N ILE A 273 -12.30 -24.54 8.20
CA ILE A 273 -11.17 -25.06 7.42
C ILE A 273 -9.88 -24.73 8.18
N GLN A 274 -9.69 -23.46 8.55
CA GLN A 274 -8.51 -22.97 9.27
C GLN A 274 -8.26 -23.75 10.57
N GLY A 275 -9.30 -23.97 11.38
CA GLY A 275 -9.20 -24.70 12.65
C GLY A 275 -8.72 -26.16 12.50
N TRP A 276 -8.95 -26.78 11.34
CA TRP A 276 -8.48 -28.13 11.04
C TRP A 276 -7.05 -28.16 10.51
N GLU A 277 -6.66 -27.20 9.66
CA GLU A 277 -5.39 -27.25 8.93
C GLU A 277 -4.21 -26.53 9.61
N TYR A 278 -4.47 -25.55 10.49
CA TYR A 278 -3.44 -24.56 10.83
C TYR A 278 -2.26 -25.10 11.66
N ASP A 279 -2.43 -26.20 12.39
CA ASP A 279 -1.35 -26.75 13.22
C ASP A 279 -0.55 -27.80 12.43
N PRO A 280 0.80 -27.68 12.34
CA PRO A 280 1.67 -26.69 12.96
C PRO A 280 2.12 -25.54 12.04
N LEU A 281 1.66 -25.50 10.79
CA LEU A 281 2.27 -24.68 9.73
C LEU A 281 1.68 -23.27 9.58
N GLY A 282 0.59 -22.96 10.28
CA GLY A 282 -0.16 -21.72 10.17
C GLY A 282 -1.35 -21.81 9.20
N PRO A 283 -2.15 -20.73 9.12
CA PRO A 283 -3.26 -20.62 8.17
C PRO A 283 -2.83 -20.82 6.72
N PHE A 284 -3.68 -21.45 5.88
CA PHE A 284 -3.33 -21.70 4.48
C PHE A 284 -4.50 -21.55 3.49
N LEU A 285 -5.50 -22.44 3.52
CA LEU A 285 -6.70 -22.40 2.68
C LEU A 285 -7.89 -21.72 3.35
N GLY A 286 -7.91 -21.72 4.69
CA GLY A 286 -8.96 -21.14 5.50
C GLY A 286 -8.79 -19.66 5.77
#